data_AF-A0A9X2EQT0-F1
#
_entry.id   AF-A0A9X2EQT0-F1
#
_cell.length_a   1.000
_cell.length_b   1.000
_cell.length_c   1.000
_cell.angle_alpha   90.00
_cell.angle_beta   90.00
_cell.angle_gamma   90.00
#
_symmetry.space_group_name_H-M   'P 1'
#
loop_
_entity.id
_entity.type
_entity.pdbx_description
1 polymer ?
#
loop_
_entity_poly.entity_id
_entity_poly.type
_entity_poly.pdbx_seq_one_letter_code
_entity_poly.pdbx_strand_id
1 'polypeptide(L)' 'MQKVSKIKAISDKYGISNKVIGLQFVLANPAVAAVIPGASKPSRIKEDVEALETNIPEAVWQELRQEHLVDDSAPLPTGK' A
#
# COMPACT_ATOMS: atom_id res chain seq x y z
N MET A 1 2.45 3.71 18.19
CA MET A 1 1.85 2.39 17.85
C MET A 1 0.42 2.48 17.30
N GLN A 2 -0.42 3.44 17.72
CA GLN A 2 -1.82 3.54 17.29
C GLN A 2 -2.04 3.63 15.76
N LYS A 3 -1.23 4.41 15.02
CA LYS A 3 -1.37 4.53 13.56
C LYS A 3 -1.20 3.20 12.83
N VAL A 4 -0.19 2.40 13.21
CA VAL A 4 0.06 1.09 12.60
C VAL A 4 -1.11 0.13 12.87
N SER A 5 -1.67 0.17 14.07
CA SER A 5 -2.86 -0.63 14.41
C SER A 5 -4.08 -0.24 13.59
N LYS A 6 -4.30 1.05 13.33
CA LYS A 6 -5.40 1.52 12.47
C LYS A 6 -5.21 1.09 11.01
N ILE A 7 -4.00 1.24 10.47
CA ILE A 7 -3.68 0.77 9.11
C ILE A 7 -3.93 -0.74 9.00
N LYS A 8 -3.51 -1.51 10.02
CA LYS A 8 -3.77 -2.95 10.07
C LYS A 8 -5.28 -3.27 10.12
N ALA A 9 -6.06 -2.52 10.90
CA ALA A 9 -7.50 -2.74 10.96
C ALA A 9 -8.18 -2.54 9.59
N ILE A 10 -7.78 -1.50 8.85
CA ILE A 10 -8.25 -1.26 7.48
C ILE A 10 -7.76 -2.37 6.56
N SER A 11 -6.48 -2.75 6.63
CA SER A 11 -5.92 -3.81 5.80
C SER A 11 -6.65 -5.14 5.98
N ASP A 12 -6.92 -5.52 7.24
CA ASP A 12 -7.65 -6.73 7.60
C ASP A 12 -9.11 -6.67 7.11
N LYS A 13 -9.79 -5.52 7.26
CA LYS A 13 -11.16 -5.29 6.81
C LYS A 13 -11.35 -5.55 5.32
N TYR A 14 -10.36 -5.18 4.50
CA TYR A 14 -10.39 -5.37 3.04
C TYR A 14 -9.67 -6.62 2.54
N GLY A 15 -9.08 -7.41 3.44
CA GLY A 15 -8.30 -8.60 3.07
C GLY A 15 -7.04 -8.27 2.26
N ILE A 16 -6.52 -7.05 2.36
CA ILE A 16 -5.31 -6.59 1.66
C ILE A 16 -4.16 -6.55 2.66
N SER A 17 -2.98 -7.05 2.28
CA SER A 17 -1.84 -6.98 3.20
C SER A 17 -1.25 -5.57 3.28
N ASN A 18 -0.74 -5.21 4.47
CA ASN A 18 0.02 -3.97 4.66
C ASN A 18 1.23 -3.84 3.71
N LYS A 19 1.82 -4.96 3.30
CA LYS A 19 2.92 -5.00 2.32
C LYS A 19 2.47 -4.46 0.97
N VAL A 20 1.32 -4.93 0.47
CA VAL A 20 0.74 -4.51 -0.81
C VAL A 20 0.38 -3.02 -0.76
N ILE A 21 -0.31 -2.58 0.31
CA ILE A 21 -0.68 -1.17 0.51
C ILE A 21 0.57 -0.28 0.51
N GLY A 22 1.58 -0.61 1.32
CA GLY A 22 2.80 0.19 1.41
C GLY A 22 3.56 0.25 0.09
N LEU A 23 3.66 -0.89 -0.62
CA LEU A 23 4.38 -0.97 -1.89
C LEU A 23 3.72 -0.13 -2.99
N GLN A 24 2.40 -0.25 -3.16
CA GLN A 24 1.68 0.53 -4.18
C GLN A 24 1.59 2.01 -3.80
N PHE A 25 1.47 2.34 -2.51
CA PHE A 25 1.44 3.73 -2.05
C PHE A 25 2.72 4.49 -2.42
N VAL A 26 3.91 3.92 -2.14
CA VAL A 26 5.16 4.62 -2.45
C VAL A 26 5.38 4.77 -3.96
N LEU A 27 4.96 3.78 -4.75
CA LEU A 27 5.08 3.81 -6.22
C LEU A 27 4.07 4.72 -6.91
N ALA A 28 3.01 5.15 -6.22
CA ALA A 28 2.05 6.11 -6.76
C ALA A 28 2.62 7.54 -6.87
N ASN A 29 3.71 7.84 -6.17
CA ASN A 29 4.32 9.17 -6.19
C ASN A 29 5.24 9.31 -7.42
N PRO A 30 5.05 10.32 -8.29
CA PRO A 30 5.85 10.51 -9.50
C PRO A 30 7.34 10.80 -9.22
N ALA A 31 7.68 11.23 -8.00
CA ALA A 31 9.08 11.41 -7.60
C ALA A 31 9.81 10.09 -7.29
N VAL A 32 9.08 8.98 -7.16
CA VAL A 32 9.64 7.65 -6.84
C VAL A 32 9.90 6.89 -8.13
N ALA A 33 11.16 6.78 -8.52
CA ALA A 33 11.57 6.05 -9.71
C ALA A 33 11.54 4.51 -9.53
N ALA A 34 11.83 4.03 -8.32
CA ALA A 34 11.85 2.62 -7.98
C ALA A 34 11.74 2.39 -6.47
N VAL A 35 11.32 1.19 -6.08
CA VAL A 35 11.30 0.71 -4.70
C VAL A 35 12.10 -0.58 -4.59
N ILE A 36 12.88 -0.73 -3.52
CA ILE A 36 13.66 -1.95 -3.23
C ILE A 36 12.97 -2.67 -2.07
N PRO A 37 12.02 -3.59 -2.34
CA PRO A 37 11.44 -4.41 -1.29
C PRO A 37 12.49 -5.35 -0.70
N GLY A 38 12.46 -5.53 0.61
CA GLY A 38 13.41 -6.40 1.30
C GLY A 38 13.23 -7.87 0.90
N ALA A 39 14.19 -8.42 0.14
CA ALA A 39 14.19 -9.82 -0.29
C ALA A 39 15.19 -10.64 0.54
N SER A 40 14.78 -11.09 1.73
CA SER A 40 15.61 -12.00 2.55
C SER A 40 15.62 -13.45 2.04
N LYS A 41 14.76 -13.79 1.08
CA LYS A 41 14.64 -15.11 0.43
C LYS A 41 14.26 -14.95 -1.04
N PRO A 42 14.68 -15.86 -1.94
CA PRO A 42 14.32 -15.81 -3.36
C PRO A 42 12.81 -15.81 -3.65
N SER A 43 12.01 -16.49 -2.81
CA SER A 43 10.55 -16.51 -2.94
C SER A 43 9.90 -15.13 -2.83
N ARG A 44 10.59 -14.15 -2.21
CA ARG A 44 10.09 -12.78 -2.07
C ARG A 44 9.93 -12.05 -3.39
N ILE A 45 10.74 -12.38 -4.41
CA ILE A 45 10.63 -11.76 -5.74
C ILE A 45 9.23 -12.01 -6.33
N LYS A 46 8.75 -13.26 -6.25
CA LYS A 46 7.40 -13.61 -6.72
C LYS A 46 6.31 -12.90 -5.92
N GLU A 47 6.45 -12.86 -4.59
CA GLU A 47 5.51 -12.16 -3.71
C GLU A 47 5.50 -10.63 -3.92
N ASP A 48 6.62 -10.04 -4.35
CA ASP A 48 6.71 -8.61 -4.64
C ASP A 48 6.00 -8.29 -5.96
N VAL A 49 6.17 -9.14 -6.99
CA VAL A 49 5.43 -9.01 -8.26
C VAL A 49 3.93 -9.19 -8.04
N GLU A 50 3.52 -10.25 -7.32
CA GLU A 50 2.10 -10.48 -6.99
C GLU A 50 1.51 -9.29 -6.19
N ALA A 51 2.30 -8.68 -5.31
CA ALA A 51 1.86 -7.49 -4.57
C ALA A 51 1.67 -6.26 -5.47
N LEU A 52 2.47 -6.10 -6.53
CA LEU A 52 2.26 -5.02 -7.51
C LEU A 52 1.02 -5.24 -8.37
N GLU A 53 0.71 -6.49 -8.69
CA GLU A 53 -0.45 -6.86 -9.52
C GLU A 53 -1.76 -6.96 -8.73
N THR A 54 -1.69 -6.97 -7.40
CA THR A 54 -2.88 -7.06 -6.53
C THR A 54 -3.76 -5.83 -6.72
N ASN A 55 -5.02 -6.04 -7.13
CA ASN A 55 -5.99 -4.95 -7.22
C ASN A 55 -6.41 -4.48 -5.82
N ILE A 56 -6.00 -3.28 -5.42
CA ILE A 56 -6.48 -2.65 -4.18
C ILE A 56 -7.77 -1.89 -4.49
N PRO A 57 -8.89 -2.19 -3.83
CA PRO A 57 -10.12 -1.41 -3.98
C PRO A 57 -9.90 0.05 -3.63
N GLU A 58 -10.43 0.96 -4.46
CA GLU A 58 -10.40 2.42 -4.25
C GLU A 58 -10.80 2.83 -2.82
N ALA A 59 -11.78 2.13 -2.26
CA ALA A 59 -12.28 2.37 -0.90
C ALA A 59 -11.19 2.28 0.19
N VAL A 60 -10.15 1.44 0.01
CA VAL A 60 -9.03 1.33 0.95
C VAL A 60 -8.29 2.67 1.04
N TRP A 61 -8.02 3.28 -0.11
CA TRP A 61 -7.31 4.55 -0.22
C TRP A 61 -8.11 5.71 0.37
N GLN A 62 -9.42 5.73 0.09
CA GLN A 62 -10.34 6.72 0.64
C GLN A 62 -10.43 6.63 2.16
N GLU A 63 -10.54 5.42 2.72
CA GLU A 63 -10.61 5.22 4.18
C GLU A 63 -9.29 5.60 4.87
N LEU A 64 -8.13 5.31 4.25
CA LEU A 64 -6.83 5.75 4.77
C LEU A 64 -6.70 7.27 4.85
N ARG A 65 -7.25 8.03 3.88
CA ARG A 65 -7.32 9.50 3.94
C ARG A 65 -8.32 10.00 4.98
N GLN A 66 -9.53 9.43 5.00
CA GLN A 66 -10.58 9.81 5.96
C GLN A 66 -10.12 9.65 7.42
N GLU A 67 -9.33 8.62 7.71
CA GLU A 67 -8.73 8.39 9.04
C GLU A 67 -7.47 9.23 9.31
N HIS A 68 -7.09 10.14 8.39
CA HIS A 68 -5.87 10.95 8.43
C HIS A 68 -4.59 10.11 8.63
N LEU A 69 -4.57 8.90 8.07
CA LEU A 69 -3.41 8.01 8.08
C LEU A 69 -2.47 8.28 6.90
N VAL A 70 -3.03 8.84 5.82
CA VAL A 70 -2.32 9.38 4.67
C VAL A 70 -2.70 10.84 4.50
N ASP A 71 -1.76 11.67 4.06
CA ASP A 71 -2.01 13.09 3.78
C ASP A 71 -2.96 13.27 2.59
N ASP A 72 -3.84 14.28 2.66
CA ASP A 72 -4.81 14.55 1.59
C ASP A 72 -4.15 14.94 0.26
N SER A 73 -2.95 15.52 0.31
CA SER A 73 -2.17 15.88 -0.87
C SER A 73 -1.31 14.73 -1.42
N ALA A 74 -1.17 13.62 -0.68
CA ALA A 74 -0.36 12.50 -1.13
C ALA A 74 -0.97 11.86 -2.40
N PRO A 75 -0.17 11.67 -3.48
CA PRO A 75 -0.60 10.89 -4.62
C PRO A 75 -1.00 9.48 -4.19
N LEU A 76 -2.16 9.02 -4.64
CA LEU A 76 -2.65 7.66 -4.40
C LEU A 76 -2.82 6.95 -5.74
N PRO A 77 -2.74 5.61 -5.80
CA PRO A 77 -2.90 4.83 -7.02
C PRO A 77 -4.39 4.72 -7.45
N THR A 78 -5.14 5.79 -7.20
CA THR A 78 -6.57 5.96 -7.39
C THR A 78 -6.79 6.59 -8.76
N GLY A 79 -6.67 5.78 -9.82
CA GLY A 79 -6.90 6.21 -11.19
C GLY A 79 -5.74 5.95 -12.14
N LYS A 80 -6.01 5.11 -13.15
CA LYS A 80 -5.79 5.50 -14.54
C LYS A 80 -7.02 6.28 -15.00
#